data_AF-A0A061QR12-F1
#
_entry.id   AF-A0A061QR12-F1
#
_cell.length_a   1.000
_cell.length_b   1.000
_cell.length_c   1.000
_cell.angle_alpha   90.00
_cell.angle_beta   90.00
_cell.angle_gamma   90.00
#
_symmetry.space_group_name_H-M   'P 1'
#
loop_
_entity.id
_entity.type
_entity.pdbx_description
1 polymer ?
#
loop_
_entity_poly.entity_id
_entity_poly.type
_entity_poly.pdbx_seq_one_letter_code
_entity_poly.pdbx_strand_id
1 'polypeptide(L)'
;MEADSPMVPRTIDIPGKKLRATLIPPPPNRRDPLALVEFLKASEVLLLALPGDRRCEAVDEEGRQALELLAGLGVVTCVGLVQGAEGGDMKARSAARKAGEAALAAAFAGDHKMLNLDGADDCGQLLRFLAEHTPKLPVWRQQRPSLMVEDAGFDRETGCLLLTGYVRNTGLS
;
A
#
# COMPACT_ATOMS: atom_id res chain seq x y z
N MET A 1 -18.10 19.29 -9.94
CA MET A 1 -17.45 18.17 -9.23
C MET A 1 -15.98 18.31 -9.54
N GLU A 2 -15.25 19.03 -8.68
CA GLU A 2 -13.81 19.22 -8.86
C GLU A 2 -13.17 17.84 -8.95
N ALA A 3 -12.49 17.57 -10.07
CA ALA A 3 -11.61 16.42 -10.16
C ALA A 3 -10.51 16.66 -9.12
N ASP A 4 -10.60 15.93 -8.01
CA ASP A 4 -9.58 15.91 -6.98
C ASP A 4 -8.23 15.71 -7.69
N SER A 5 -7.29 16.62 -7.47
CA SER A 5 -5.99 16.57 -8.17
C SER A 5 -5.40 15.17 -8.00
N PRO A 6 -4.84 14.54 -9.05
CA PRO A 6 -4.28 13.21 -8.91
C PRO A 6 -3.27 13.26 -7.77
N MET A 7 -3.57 12.53 -6.69
CA MET A 7 -2.66 12.40 -5.58
C MET A 7 -1.34 11.92 -6.17
N VAL A 8 -0.30 12.76 -6.16
CA VAL A 8 1.02 12.38 -6.69
C VAL A 8 1.77 11.60 -5.62
N PRO A 9 2.69 10.70 -5.99
CA PRO A 9 3.59 10.09 -5.02
C PRO A 9 4.29 11.15 -4.16
N ARG A 10 4.36 10.93 -2.85
CA ARG A 10 5.01 11.86 -1.92
C ARG A 10 6.00 11.14 -1.02
N THR A 11 7.26 11.54 -1.11
CA THR A 11 8.29 11.08 -0.18
C THR A 11 8.24 11.92 1.09
N ILE A 12 8.11 11.24 2.23
CA ILE A 12 8.08 11.84 3.56
C ILE A 12 9.21 11.28 4.42
N ASP A 13 9.80 12.17 5.21
CA ASP A 13 10.70 11.83 6.31
C ASP A 13 9.96 12.13 7.61
N ILE A 14 9.92 11.17 8.53
CA ILE A 14 9.15 11.34 9.77
C ILE A 14 10.10 11.71 10.91
N PRO A 15 10.06 12.96 11.44
CA PRO A 15 10.95 13.39 12.51
C PRO A 15 10.87 12.47 13.73
N GLY A 16 12.01 12.11 14.30
CA GLY A 16 12.10 11.23 15.48
C GLY A 16 11.85 9.75 15.20
N LYS A 17 11.56 9.36 13.95
CA LYS A 17 11.55 7.95 13.51
C LYS A 17 12.57 7.79 12.39
N LYS A 18 13.26 6.65 12.36
CA LYS A 18 14.18 6.31 11.24
C LYS A 18 13.37 5.76 10.05
N LEU A 19 12.40 6.54 9.58
CA LEU A 19 11.50 6.15 8.48
C LEU A 19 11.45 7.25 7.43
N ARG A 20 11.94 6.91 6.24
CA ARG A 20 11.70 7.63 4.99
C ARG A 20 10.82 6.76 4.11
N ALA A 21 9.66 7.26 3.71
CA ALA A 21 8.69 6.48 2.95
C ALA A 21 8.14 7.28 1.79
N THR A 22 7.93 6.64 0.64
CA THR A 22 7.20 7.19 -0.49
C THR A 22 5.77 6.68 -0.45
N LEU A 23 4.83 7.57 -0.17
CA LEU A 23 3.40 7.29 -0.24
C LEU A 23 2.97 7.30 -1.69
N ILE A 24 2.50 6.16 -2.19
CA ILE A 24 1.97 6.03 -3.55
C ILE A 24 0.44 6.12 -3.44
N PRO A 25 -0.22 6.98 -4.23
CA PRO A 25 -1.67 7.08 -4.26
C PRO A 25 -2.30 5.74 -4.67
N PRO A 26 -3.53 5.43 -4.23
CA PRO A 26 -4.26 4.31 -4.79
C PRO A 26 -4.46 4.54 -6.31
N PRO A 27 -4.51 3.46 -7.12
CA PRO A 27 -4.80 3.62 -8.54
C PRO A 27 -6.18 4.28 -8.73
N PRO A 28 -6.34 5.14 -9.75
CA PRO A 28 -7.57 5.88 -9.98
C PRO A 28 -8.77 4.96 -10.26
N ASN A 29 -8.51 3.76 -10.78
CA ASN A 29 -9.50 2.74 -11.03
C ASN A 29 -9.01 1.40 -10.47
N ARG A 30 -9.69 0.90 -9.44
CA ARG A 30 -9.40 -0.43 -8.84
C ARG A 30 -9.83 -1.60 -9.72
N ARG A 31 -10.60 -1.35 -10.78
CA ARG A 31 -10.95 -2.38 -11.78
C ARG A 31 -9.93 -2.49 -12.91
N ASP A 32 -8.97 -1.58 -13.00
CA ASP A 32 -7.91 -1.66 -14.01
C ASP A 32 -6.81 -2.61 -13.52
N PRO A 33 -6.68 -3.81 -14.11
CA PRO A 33 -5.70 -4.78 -13.66
C PRO A 33 -4.26 -4.30 -13.89
N LEU A 34 -4.02 -3.50 -14.93
CA LEU A 34 -2.69 -2.99 -15.22
C LEU A 34 -2.29 -1.93 -14.19
N ALA A 35 -3.21 -1.04 -13.83
CA ALA A 35 -2.96 -0.05 -12.77
C ALA A 35 -2.63 -0.74 -11.43
N LEU A 36 -3.33 -1.82 -11.07
CA LEU A 36 -3.04 -2.61 -9.87
C LEU A 36 -1.67 -3.31 -9.93
N VAL A 37 -1.31 -3.87 -11.08
CA VAL A 37 0.00 -4.51 -11.29
C VAL A 37 1.13 -3.49 -11.13
N GLU A 38 1.02 -2.33 -11.77
CA GLU A 38 2.03 -1.27 -11.67
C GLU A 38 2.11 -0.69 -10.26
N PHE A 39 0.96 -0.52 -9.59
CA PHE A 39 0.90 -0.12 -8.19
C PHE A 39 1.61 -1.13 -7.27
N LEU A 40 1.39 -2.43 -7.46
CA LEU A 40 2.06 -3.50 -6.70
C LEU A 40 3.58 -3.51 -6.97
N LYS A 41 4.00 -3.34 -8.22
CA LYS A 41 5.43 -3.28 -8.59
C LYS A 41 6.16 -2.13 -7.90
N ALA A 42 5.50 -0.98 -7.74
CA ALA A 42 6.08 0.19 -7.10
C ALA A 42 6.08 0.12 -5.55
N SER A 43 5.21 -0.70 -4.95
CA SER A 43 4.94 -0.70 -3.51
C SER A 43 5.66 -1.82 -2.75
N GLU A 44 6.36 -1.53 -1.66
CA GLU A 44 6.99 -2.57 -0.81
C GLU A 44 6.05 -3.05 0.31
N VAL A 45 5.14 -2.16 0.72
CA VAL A 45 4.08 -2.41 1.69
C VAL A 45 2.76 -1.94 1.09
N LEU A 46 1.73 -2.78 1.14
CA LEU A 46 0.37 -2.42 0.79
C LEU A 46 -0.42 -2.10 2.06
N LEU A 47 -1.04 -0.92 2.05
CA LEU A 47 -1.98 -0.50 3.08
C LEU A 47 -3.39 -0.68 2.55
N LEU A 48 -4.13 -1.62 3.14
CA LEU A 48 -5.47 -2.00 2.70
C LEU A 48 -6.50 -1.35 3.62
N ALA A 49 -7.16 -0.30 3.13
CA ALA A 49 -8.23 0.37 3.87
C ALA A 49 -9.50 -0.50 3.88
N LEU A 50 -10.02 -0.76 5.08
CA LEU A 50 -11.18 -1.62 5.32
C LEU A 50 -12.19 -0.86 6.19
N PRO A 51 -13.50 -1.05 5.97
CA PRO A 51 -14.51 -0.35 6.74
C PRO A 51 -14.61 -0.88 8.17
N GLY A 52 -14.79 0.04 9.11
CA GLY A 52 -15.07 -0.22 10.52
C GLY A 52 -16.55 -0.42 10.83
N ASP A 53 -17.45 0.09 9.96
CA ASP A 53 -18.89 -0.13 10.11
C ASP A 53 -19.24 -1.59 9.76
N ARG A 54 -19.82 -2.29 10.72
CA ARG A 54 -20.20 -3.71 10.60
C ARG A 54 -21.36 -3.96 9.64
N ARG A 55 -22.05 -2.89 9.20
CA ARG A 55 -23.09 -2.95 8.16
C ARG A 55 -22.49 -2.95 6.76
N CYS A 56 -21.24 -2.56 6.61
CA CYS A 56 -20.51 -2.63 5.35
C CYS A 56 -19.86 -4.00 5.21
N GLU A 57 -19.80 -4.48 3.98
CA GLU A 57 -18.94 -5.61 3.64
C GLU A 57 -17.47 -5.20 3.86
N ALA A 58 -16.65 -6.10 4.41
CA ALA A 58 -15.24 -5.80 4.66
C ALA A 58 -14.46 -5.54 3.37
N VAL A 59 -14.80 -6.27 2.30
CA VAL A 59 -14.20 -6.15 0.97
C VAL A 59 -15.32 -6.33 -0.04
N ASP A 60 -15.57 -5.29 -0.85
CA ASP A 60 -16.56 -5.36 -1.93
C ASP A 60 -16.08 -6.23 -3.10
N GLU A 61 -16.95 -6.47 -4.08
CA GLU A 61 -16.63 -7.30 -5.24
C GLU A 61 -15.41 -6.80 -6.04
N GLU A 62 -15.25 -5.48 -6.19
CA GLU A 62 -14.08 -4.89 -6.85
C GLU A 62 -12.80 -5.11 -6.04
N GLY A 63 -12.88 -4.94 -4.73
CA GLY A 63 -11.79 -5.23 -3.80
C GLY A 63 -11.40 -6.70 -3.86
N ARG A 64 -12.37 -7.61 -3.92
CA ARG A 64 -12.09 -9.06 -4.02
C ARG A 64 -11.33 -9.39 -5.30
N GLN A 65 -11.78 -8.86 -6.45
CA GLN A 65 -11.09 -9.03 -7.73
C GLN A 65 -9.67 -8.44 -7.69
N ALA A 66 -9.50 -7.27 -7.07
CA ALA A 66 -8.18 -6.66 -6.88
C ALA A 66 -7.27 -7.53 -6.01
N LEU A 67 -7.77 -8.03 -4.87
CA LEU A 67 -7.01 -8.89 -3.96
C LEU A 67 -6.60 -10.20 -4.64
N GLU A 68 -7.49 -10.83 -5.41
CA GLU A 68 -7.19 -12.05 -6.18
C GLU A 68 -6.07 -11.83 -7.21
N LEU A 69 -6.13 -10.71 -7.94
CA LEU A 69 -5.07 -10.33 -8.87
C LEU A 69 -3.73 -10.12 -8.15
N LEU A 70 -3.74 -9.38 -7.04
CA LEU A 70 -2.55 -9.11 -6.25
C LEU A 70 -1.97 -10.40 -5.65
N ALA A 71 -2.82 -11.33 -5.22
CA ALA A 71 -2.41 -12.64 -4.73
C ALA A 71 -1.69 -13.46 -5.81
N GLY A 72 -2.21 -13.46 -7.04
CA GLY A 72 -1.63 -14.15 -8.18
C GLY A 72 -0.24 -13.64 -8.60
N LEU A 73 0.07 -12.36 -8.34
CA LEU A 73 1.38 -11.74 -8.66
C LEU A 73 2.44 -11.98 -7.57
N GLY A 74 2.03 -12.51 -6.42
CA GLY A 74 2.86 -12.63 -5.24
C GLY A 74 2.70 -11.41 -4.32
N VAL A 75 2.46 -11.71 -3.05
CA VAL A 75 2.07 -10.75 -2.03
C VAL A 75 3.30 -10.03 -1.49
N VAL A 76 3.30 -8.69 -1.56
CA VAL A 76 4.20 -7.84 -0.75
C VAL A 76 3.66 -7.75 0.67
N THR A 77 4.36 -7.12 1.61
CA THR A 77 3.81 -6.98 2.97
C THR A 77 2.47 -6.24 2.94
N CYS A 78 1.39 -6.88 3.39
CA CYS A 78 0.07 -6.28 3.49
C CYS A 78 -0.27 -5.90 4.94
N VAL A 79 -0.83 -4.72 5.14
CA VAL A 79 -1.35 -4.24 6.42
C VAL A 79 -2.79 -3.81 6.22
N GLY A 80 -3.72 -4.47 6.91
CA GLY A 80 -5.12 -4.05 6.92
C GLY A 80 -5.33 -2.90 7.90
N LEU A 81 -6.00 -1.84 7.45
CA LEU A 81 -6.27 -0.62 8.20
C LEU A 81 -7.78 -0.44 8.29
N VAL A 82 -8.34 -0.67 9.49
CA VAL A 82 -9.77 -0.48 9.74
C VAL A 82 -10.05 0.99 10.02
N GLN A 83 -10.97 1.58 9.25
CA GLN A 83 -11.32 3.00 9.32
C GLN A 83 -12.81 3.22 9.55
N GLY A 84 -13.17 4.25 10.31
CA GLY A 84 -14.57 4.60 10.58
C GLY A 84 -15.18 3.74 11.67
N ALA A 85 -14.37 3.20 12.59
CA ALA A 85 -14.83 2.60 13.82
C ALA A 85 -14.83 3.61 15.00
N GLU A 86 -14.56 4.88 14.71
CA GLU A 86 -14.64 6.01 15.64
C GLU A 86 -16.01 6.07 16.33
N GLY A 87 -16.01 6.18 17.66
CA GLY A 87 -17.23 6.20 18.48
C GLY A 87 -17.85 4.82 18.74
N GLY A 88 -17.37 3.75 18.10
CA GLY A 88 -17.72 2.38 18.47
C GLY A 88 -17.05 1.93 19.77
N ASP A 89 -17.70 1.04 20.51
CA ASP A 89 -17.07 0.42 21.68
C ASP A 89 -15.86 -0.45 21.25
N MET A 90 -14.96 -0.76 22.19
CA MET A 90 -13.77 -1.58 21.93
C MET A 90 -14.13 -2.94 21.30
N LYS A 91 -15.33 -3.46 21.59
CA LYS A 91 -15.87 -4.71 21.04
C LYS A 91 -16.19 -4.57 19.56
N ALA A 92 -16.80 -3.48 19.12
CA ALA A 92 -17.10 -3.18 17.72
C ALA A 92 -15.81 -3.04 16.91
N ARG A 93 -14.82 -2.31 17.42
CA ARG A 93 -13.50 -2.15 16.77
C ARG A 93 -12.80 -3.51 16.60
N SER A 94 -12.82 -4.34 17.65
CA SER A 94 -12.26 -5.71 17.61
C SER A 94 -13.00 -6.60 16.60
N ALA A 95 -14.33 -6.50 16.51
CA ALA A 95 -15.11 -7.28 15.57
C ALA A 95 -14.87 -6.88 14.11
N ALA A 96 -14.77 -5.58 13.82
CA ALA A 96 -14.43 -5.08 12.49
C ALA A 96 -13.03 -5.56 12.05
N ARG A 97 -12.05 -5.50 12.97
CA ARG A 97 -10.71 -6.04 12.74
C ARG A 97 -10.73 -7.53 12.37
N LYS A 98 -11.50 -8.34 13.09
CA LYS A 98 -11.65 -9.77 12.79
C LYS A 98 -12.34 -10.03 11.44
N ALA A 99 -13.34 -9.22 11.08
CA ALA A 99 -14.01 -9.34 9.79
C ALA A 99 -13.06 -9.02 8.64
N GLY A 100 -12.28 -7.93 8.76
CA GLY A 100 -11.25 -7.57 7.81
C GLY A 100 -10.15 -8.62 7.69
N GLU A 101 -9.68 -9.16 8.83
CA GLU A 101 -8.69 -10.24 8.86
C GLU A 101 -9.17 -11.49 8.14
N ALA A 102 -10.43 -11.89 8.36
CA ALA A 102 -11.04 -13.03 7.67
C ALA A 102 -11.15 -12.80 6.15
N ALA A 103 -11.50 -11.58 5.73
CA ALA A 103 -11.57 -11.22 4.31
C ALA A 103 -10.18 -11.25 3.64
N LEU A 104 -9.14 -10.75 4.31
CA LEU A 104 -7.77 -10.82 3.79
C LEU A 104 -7.23 -12.25 3.78
N ALA A 105 -7.55 -13.07 4.79
CA ALA A 105 -7.15 -14.47 4.85
C ALA A 105 -7.76 -15.32 3.72
N ALA A 106 -8.91 -14.90 3.16
CA ALA A 106 -9.49 -15.54 1.99
C ALA A 106 -8.67 -15.30 0.71
N ALA A 107 -7.96 -14.18 0.62
CA ALA A 107 -7.17 -13.81 -0.56
C ALA A 107 -5.67 -14.11 -0.41
N PHE A 108 -5.12 -13.96 0.79
CA PHE A 108 -3.69 -14.05 1.05
C PHE A 108 -3.38 -15.08 2.14
N ALA A 109 -2.36 -15.89 1.90
CA ALA A 109 -1.84 -16.84 2.89
C ALA A 109 -1.02 -16.12 3.99
N GLY A 110 -1.05 -16.67 5.20
CA GLY A 110 -0.25 -16.21 6.34
C GLY A 110 -0.99 -15.22 7.26
N ASP A 111 -0.25 -14.69 8.23
CA ASP A 111 -0.79 -13.76 9.23
C ASP A 111 -0.86 -12.33 8.68
N HIS A 112 -2.02 -11.69 8.85
CA HIS A 112 -2.28 -10.33 8.37
C HIS A 112 -2.18 -9.33 9.50
N LYS A 113 -1.26 -8.37 9.39
CA LYS A 113 -1.19 -7.28 10.38
C LYS A 113 -2.38 -6.36 10.20
N MET A 114 -3.28 -6.40 11.18
CA MET A 114 -4.43 -5.48 11.22
C MET A 114 -4.21 -4.37 12.24
N LEU A 115 -4.46 -3.12 11.86
CA LEU A 115 -4.43 -1.93 12.71
C LEU A 115 -5.73 -1.13 12.52
N ASN A 116 -6.08 -0.30 13.50
CA ASN A 116 -7.09 0.74 13.29
C ASN A 116 -6.41 1.97 12.69
N LEU A 117 -7.19 2.85 12.07
CA LEU A 117 -6.72 4.15 11.57
C LEU A 117 -7.82 5.20 11.72
N ASP A 118 -8.20 5.44 12.98
CA ASP A 118 -9.31 6.30 13.42
C ASP A 118 -8.82 7.51 14.23
N GLY A 119 -7.51 7.74 14.32
CA GLY A 119 -6.97 8.81 15.16
C GLY A 119 -5.46 8.87 15.21
N ALA A 120 -4.94 9.91 15.87
CA ALA A 120 -3.50 10.19 15.93
C ALA A 120 -2.70 9.06 16.61
N ASP A 121 -3.23 8.43 17.65
CA ASP A 121 -2.56 7.32 18.33
C ASP A 121 -2.47 6.07 17.44
N ASP A 122 -3.54 5.79 16.69
CA ASP A 122 -3.61 4.70 15.71
C ASP A 122 -2.62 4.95 14.55
N CYS A 123 -2.56 6.19 14.03
CA CYS A 123 -1.51 6.62 13.11
C CYS A 123 -0.11 6.42 13.70
N GLY A 124 0.10 6.75 14.98
CA GLY A 124 1.36 6.55 15.67
C GLY A 124 1.79 5.08 15.74
N GLN A 125 0.84 4.16 15.90
CA GLN A 125 1.07 2.72 15.84
C GLN A 125 1.42 2.25 14.43
N LEU A 126 0.71 2.73 13.40
CA LEU A 126 1.05 2.45 12.00
C LEU A 126 2.46 2.90 11.67
N LEU A 127 2.82 4.13 12.02
CA LEU A 127 4.15 4.67 11.76
C LEU A 127 5.25 3.94 12.53
N ARG A 128 4.98 3.48 13.76
CA ARG A 128 5.92 2.62 14.50
C ARG A 128 6.10 1.29 13.78
N PHE A 129 5.01 0.64 13.39
CA PHE A 129 5.06 -0.62 12.64
C PHE A 129 5.89 -0.47 11.36
N LEU A 130 5.61 0.56 10.55
CA LEU A 130 6.34 0.79 9.30
C LEU A 130 7.83 1.08 9.51
N ALA A 131 8.21 1.70 10.64
CA ALA A 131 9.61 1.99 10.96
C ALA A 131 10.40 0.76 11.43
N GLU A 132 9.72 -0.23 12.01
CA GLU A 132 10.34 -1.42 12.61
C GLU A 132 10.24 -2.65 11.71
N HIS A 133 9.24 -2.70 10.83
CA HIS A 133 8.95 -3.84 9.99
C HIS A 133 9.78 -3.83 8.70
N THR A 134 10.53 -4.90 8.46
CA THR A 134 11.21 -5.13 7.18
C THR A 134 10.24 -5.73 6.17
N PRO A 135 9.91 -5.04 5.06
CA PRO A 135 8.98 -5.58 4.08
C PRO A 135 9.50 -6.85 3.42
N LYS A 136 8.62 -7.86 3.30
CA LYS A 136 8.83 -9.03 2.46
C LYS A 136 8.42 -8.71 1.02
N LEU A 137 9.34 -8.95 0.09
CA LEU A 137 9.11 -8.80 -1.35
C LEU A 137 8.98 -10.17 -2.03
N PRO A 138 8.21 -10.30 -3.11
CA PRO A 138 8.19 -11.52 -3.91
C PRO A 138 9.55 -11.77 -4.59
N VAL A 139 9.89 -13.04 -4.81
CA VAL A 139 11.21 -13.47 -5.33
C VAL A 139 11.58 -12.75 -6.63
N TRP A 140 10.62 -12.60 -7.55
CA TRP A 140 10.87 -11.94 -8.84
C TRP A 140 11.30 -10.47 -8.70
N ARG A 141 10.88 -9.78 -7.64
CA ARG A 141 11.34 -8.41 -7.34
C ARG A 141 12.73 -8.38 -6.74
N GLN A 142 13.04 -9.35 -5.88
CA GLN A 142 14.36 -9.42 -5.24
C GLN A 142 15.49 -9.69 -6.25
N GLN A 143 15.16 -10.32 -7.38
CA GLN A 143 16.14 -10.74 -8.40
C GLN A 143 16.43 -9.70 -9.48
N ARG A 144 15.69 -8.59 -9.52
CA ARG A 144 15.81 -7.59 -10.59
C ARG A 144 15.97 -6.19 -10.01
N PRO A 145 16.88 -5.36 -10.56
CA PRO A 145 16.96 -3.98 -10.15
C PRO A 145 15.69 -3.27 -10.63
N SER A 146 15.20 -2.34 -9.81
CA SER A 146 14.06 -1.51 -10.17
C SER A 146 14.32 -0.08 -9.73
N LEU A 147 13.73 0.87 -10.44
CA LEU A 147 13.82 2.29 -10.11
C LEU A 147 12.42 2.89 -10.20
N MET A 148 11.99 3.52 -9.11
CA MET A 148 10.82 4.38 -9.13
C MET A 148 11.30 5.77 -9.54
N VAL A 149 10.78 6.25 -10.68
CA VAL A 149 11.14 7.56 -11.23
C VAL A 149 10.51 8.66 -10.37
N GLU A 150 11.34 9.55 -9.84
CA GLU A 150 10.93 10.75 -9.11
C GLU A 150 10.94 11.99 -10.01
N ASP A 151 11.85 12.02 -10.99
CA ASP A 151 11.93 13.08 -11.99
C ASP A 151 12.40 12.52 -13.34
N ALA A 152 11.91 13.12 -14.43
CA ALA A 152 12.19 12.69 -15.79
C ALA A 152 12.45 13.90 -16.70
N GLY A 153 13.62 13.92 -17.32
CA GLY A 153 14.02 14.89 -18.33
C GLY A 153 14.21 14.22 -19.69
N PHE A 154 14.01 14.97 -20.77
CA PHE A 154 14.35 14.51 -22.12
C PHE A 154 15.33 15.49 -22.74
N ASP A 155 16.54 15.03 -23.00
CA ASP A 155 17.54 15.79 -23.73
C ASP A 155 17.26 15.67 -25.23
N ARG A 156 16.86 16.79 -25.84
CA ARG A 156 16.50 16.86 -27.26
C ARG A 156 17.71 16.81 -28.19
N GLU A 157 18.89 17.20 -27.72
CA GLU A 157 20.10 17.22 -28.55
C GLU A 157 20.65 15.81 -28.73
N THR A 158 20.70 15.03 -27.65
CA THR A 158 21.17 13.64 -27.67
C THR A 158 20.05 12.64 -27.93
N GLY A 159 18.79 13.03 -27.73
CA GLY A 159 17.64 12.12 -27.75
C GLY A 159 17.55 11.21 -26.53
N CYS A 160 18.29 11.51 -25.45
CA CYS A 160 18.36 10.67 -24.26
C CYS A 160 17.25 11.02 -23.25
N LEU A 161 16.64 9.98 -22.68
CA LEU A 161 15.75 10.10 -21.52
C LEU A 161 16.59 10.04 -20.24
N LEU A 162 16.49 11.08 -19.42
CA LEU A 162 17.17 11.22 -18.14
C LEU A 162 16.18 10.89 -17.03
N LEU A 163 16.40 9.79 -16.31
CA LEU A 163 15.54 9.34 -15.23
C LEU A 163 16.26 9.47 -13.89
N THR A 164 15.63 10.17 -12.96
CA THR A 164 16.11 10.35 -11.59
C THR A 164 15.23 9.55 -10.64
N GLY A 165 15.83 8.79 -9.74
CA GLY A 165 15.12 8.05 -8.71
C GLY A 165 16.04 7.15 -7.90
N TYR A 166 15.46 6.39 -6.98
CA TYR A 166 16.19 5.47 -6.13
C TYR A 166 16.21 4.07 -6.73
N VAL A 167 17.41 3.49 -6.85
CA VAL A 167 17.58 2.07 -7.18
C VAL A 167 17.12 1.23 -6.00
N ARG A 168 16.29 0.23 -6.28
CA ARG A 168 15.72 -0.72 -5.33
C ARG A 168 16.11 -2.16 -5.68
N ASN A 169 16.19 -2.99 -4.65
CA ASN A 169 16.59 -4.40 -4.70
C ASN A 169 18.09 -4.59 -5.06
N THR A 170 18.40 -5.06 -6.27
CA THR A 170 19.76 -5.25 -6.73
C THR A 170 20.30 -3.97 -7.38
N GLY A 171 21.62 -3.87 -7.55
CA GLY A 171 22.25 -2.73 -8.22
C GLY A 171 21.92 -2.67 -9.72
N LEU A 172 21.96 -1.47 -10.29
CA LEU A 172 21.98 -1.26 -11.75
C LEU A 172 23.39 -1.56 -12.29
N SER A 173 23.47 -2.27 -13.40
CA SER A 173 24.70 -2.59 -14.13
C SER A 173 24.57 -2.21 -15.60
#